data_AF-A0A517VLB6-F1
#
_entry.id   AF-A0A517VLB6-F1
#
_cell.length_a   1.000
_cell.length_b   1.000
_cell.length_c   1.000
_cell.angle_alpha   90.00
_cell.angle_beta   90.00
_cell.angle_gamma   90.00
#
_symmetry.space_group_name_H-M   'P 1'
#
loop_
_entity.id
_entity.type
_entity.pdbx_description
1 polymer ?
#
loop_
_entity_poly.entity_id
_entity_poly.type
_entity_poly.pdbx_seq_one_letter_code
_entity_poly.pdbx_strand_id
1 'polypeptide(L)'
;MSFKDELQARFETHEISQNHRLTRERLLVAQAVARQPDEFTAEELVEAMQAQQAEQRRCARATIYRTLYMLVELSMLLQLDTMNFVYRKNVD
;
A
#
# COMPACT_ATOMS: atom_id res chain seq x y z
N MET A 1 13.47 0.80 13.69
CA MET A 1 12.08 1.28 13.50
C MET A 1 11.36 0.18 12.74
N SER A 2 10.10 -0.16 13.05
CA SER A 2 9.44 -1.23 12.27
C SER A 2 9.05 -0.71 10.89
N PHE A 3 8.99 -1.58 9.87
CA PHE A 3 8.49 -1.22 8.54
C PHE A 3 7.15 -0.49 8.59
N LYS A 4 6.27 -0.91 9.49
CA LYS A 4 4.94 -0.29 9.68
C LYS A 4 5.06 1.15 10.17
N ASP A 5 5.94 1.43 11.12
CA ASP A 5 6.11 2.77 11.68
C ASP A 5 6.72 3.71 10.63
N GLU A 6 7.70 3.21 9.88
CA GLU A 6 8.34 3.97 8.80
C GLU A 6 7.36 4.24 7.65
N LEU A 7 6.59 3.23 7.24
CA LEU A 7 5.53 3.37 6.25
C LEU A 7 4.54 4.46 6.65
N GLN A 8 4.08 4.45 7.91
CA GLN A 8 3.15 5.45 8.42
C GLN A 8 3.76 6.85 8.35
N ALA A 9 5.00 7.02 8.82
CA ALA A 9 5.68 8.32 8.84
C ALA A 9 5.92 8.91 7.42
N ARG A 10 6.40 8.08 6.48
CA ARG A 10 6.63 8.51 5.09
C ARG A 10 5.31 8.83 4.38
N PHE A 11 4.28 8.04 4.63
CA PHE A 11 2.94 8.27 4.08
C PHE A 11 2.33 9.59 4.57
N GLU A 12 2.37 9.86 5.88
CA GLU A 12 1.88 11.10 6.47
C GLU A 12 2.61 12.32 5.91
N THR A 13 3.95 12.25 5.82
CA THR A 13 4.79 13.31 5.25
C THR A 13 4.41 13.59 3.79
N HIS A 14 4.21 12.53 2.99
CA HIS A 14 3.81 12.67 1.59
C HIS A 14 2.44 13.34 1.44
N GLU A 15 1.41 12.89 2.16
CA GLU A 15 0.07 13.45 2.04
C GLU A 15 0.02 14.92 2.49
N ILE A 16 0.76 15.31 3.55
CA ILE A 16 0.93 16.71 3.95
C ILE A 16 1.55 17.53 2.81
N SER A 17 2.60 17.01 2.17
CA SER A 17 3.32 17.73 1.10
C SER A 17 2.46 17.98 -0.16
N GLN A 18 1.50 17.10 -0.43
CA GLN A 18 0.64 17.18 -1.61
C GLN A 18 -0.62 18.04 -1.38
N ASN A 19 -0.80 18.60 -0.18
CA ASN A 19 -2.01 19.33 0.23
C ASN A 19 -3.30 18.50 0.02
N HIS A 20 -3.17 17.17 -0.06
CA HIS A 20 -4.26 16.24 -0.23
C HIS A 20 -4.82 15.88 1.13
N ARG A 21 -6.14 15.78 1.23
CA ARG A 21 -6.79 15.24 2.43
C ARG A 21 -6.38 13.78 2.56
N LEU A 22 -5.72 13.44 3.68
CA LEU A 22 -5.33 12.08 4.02
C LEU A 22 -6.48 11.11 3.76
N THR A 23 -6.42 10.36 2.66
CA THR A 23 -7.58 9.54 2.27
C THR A 23 -7.58 8.27 3.09
N ARG A 24 -8.70 8.03 3.80
CA ARG A 24 -8.89 6.84 4.64
C ARG A 24 -8.63 5.54 3.87
N GLU A 25 -8.94 5.51 2.57
CA GLU A 25 -8.71 4.35 1.71
C GLU A 25 -7.22 4.07 1.48
N ARG A 26 -6.41 5.07 1.13
CA ARG A 26 -4.97 4.88 0.93
C ARG A 26 -4.27 4.44 2.21
N LEU A 27 -4.69 4.99 3.36
CA LEU A 27 -4.20 4.54 4.67
C LEU A 27 -4.54 3.07 4.92
N LEU A 28 -5.77 2.63 4.60
CA LEU A 28 -6.16 1.22 4.71
C LEU A 28 -5.33 0.31 3.80
N VAL A 29 -5.01 0.78 2.58
CA VAL A 29 -4.11 0.03 1.67
C VAL A 29 -2.71 -0.07 2.25
N ALA A 30 -2.12 1.02 2.75
CA ALA A 30 -0.79 1.00 3.38
C ALA A 30 -0.74 0.04 4.59
N GLN A 31 -1.77 0.05 5.44
CA GLN A 31 -1.88 -0.90 6.54
C GLN A 31 -2.06 -2.35 6.08
N ALA A 32 -2.72 -2.58 4.94
CA ALA A 32 -2.82 -3.90 4.34
C ALA A 32 -1.45 -4.37 3.80
N VAL A 33 -0.69 -3.49 3.14
CA VAL A 33 0.68 -3.76 2.69
C VAL A 33 1.58 -4.17 3.85
N ALA A 34 1.53 -3.46 4.98
CA ALA A 34 2.34 -3.81 6.16
C ALA A 34 2.09 -5.23 6.67
N ARG A 35 0.89 -5.79 6.46
CA ARG A 35 0.48 -7.13 6.90
C ARG A 35 0.77 -8.24 5.88
N GLN A 36 1.14 -7.92 4.65
CA GLN A 36 1.53 -8.92 3.67
C GLN A 36 2.86 -9.59 4.04
N PRO A 37 3.26 -10.69 3.38
CA PRO A 37 4.65 -11.14 3.39
C PRO A 37 5.60 -10.09 2.82
N ASP A 38 6.91 -10.34 2.90
CA ASP A 38 7.92 -9.42 2.37
C ASP A 38 7.82 -9.26 0.85
N GLU A 39 7.41 -10.30 0.13
CA GLU A 39 7.12 -10.28 -1.29
C GLU A 39 5.66 -10.68 -1.53
N PHE A 40 4.95 -9.94 -2.37
CA PHE A 40 3.54 -10.16 -2.67
C PHE A 40 3.17 -9.56 -4.03
N THR A 41 2.09 -10.05 -4.63
CA THR A 41 1.50 -9.50 -5.84
C THR A 41 0.40 -8.48 -5.51
N ALA A 42 0.11 -7.58 -6.45
CA ALA A 42 -1.04 -6.69 -6.31
C ALA A 42 -2.36 -7.47 -6.12
N GLU A 43 -2.53 -8.61 -6.78
CA GLU A 43 -3.75 -9.42 -6.66
C GLU A 43 -3.91 -10.03 -5.28
N GLU A 44 -2.85 -10.58 -4.68
CA GLU A 44 -2.88 -11.11 -3.32
C GLU A 44 -3.28 -10.03 -2.30
N LEU A 45 -2.80 -8.79 -2.49
CA LEU A 45 -3.22 -7.67 -1.67
C LEU A 45 -4.71 -7.33 -1.89
N VAL A 46 -5.18 -7.32 -3.13
CA VAL A 46 -6.60 -7.07 -3.44
C VAL A 46 -7.48 -8.12 -2.79
N GLU A 47 -7.14 -9.40 -2.94
CA GLU A 47 -7.86 -10.52 -2.34
C GLU A 47 -7.90 -10.41 -0.81
N ALA A 48 -6.76 -10.13 -0.18
CA ALA A 48 -6.69 -9.93 1.26
C ALA A 48 -7.55 -8.75 1.74
N MET A 49 -7.57 -7.64 0.99
CA MET A 49 -8.41 -6.48 1.31
C MET A 49 -9.89 -6.77 1.12
N GLN A 50 -10.26 -7.52 0.08
CA GLN A 50 -11.65 -7.90 -0.19
C GLN A 50 -12.19 -8.91 0.84
N ALA A 51 -11.36 -9.84 1.31
CA ALA A 51 -11.71 -10.79 2.34
C ALA A 51 -11.95 -10.13 3.71
N GLN A 52 -11.29 -9.00 3.99
CA GLN A 52 -11.41 -8.27 5.27
C GLN A 52 -12.53 -7.23 5.28
N GLN A 53 -13.10 -6.86 4.13
CA GLN A 53 -14.10 -5.78 4.03
C GLN A 53 -15.51 -6.33 3.86
N ALA A 54 -16.40 -6.01 4.81
CA ALA A 54 -17.84 -6.20 4.64
C ALA A 54 -18.32 -5.51 3.35
N GLU A 55 -19.29 -6.11 2.66
CA GLU A 55 -19.70 -5.78 1.27
C GLU A 55 -19.86 -4.28 0.95
N GLN A 56 -20.17 -3.44 1.93
CA GLN A 56 -20.44 -2.01 1.74
C GLN A 56 -19.21 -1.08 1.77
N ARG A 57 -17.99 -1.55 2.08
CA ARG A 57 -16.78 -0.69 2.16
C ARG A 57 -15.57 -1.26 1.44
N ARG A 58 -15.77 -1.78 0.23
CA ARG A 58 -14.68 -2.27 -0.61
C ARG A 58 -13.86 -1.12 -1.19
N CYS A 59 -12.56 -1.10 -0.90
CA CYS A 59 -11.62 -0.19 -1.55
C CYS A 59 -11.53 -0.56 -3.04
N ALA A 60 -11.64 0.44 -3.91
CA ALA A 60 -11.56 0.21 -5.35
C ALA A 60 -10.17 -0.31 -5.74
N ARG A 61 -10.09 -1.29 -6.65
CA ARG A 61 -8.82 -1.83 -7.16
C ARG A 61 -7.88 -0.74 -7.67
N ALA A 62 -8.41 0.25 -8.40
CA ALA A 62 -7.64 1.39 -8.88
C ALA A 62 -6.98 2.18 -7.73
N THR A 63 -7.64 2.34 -6.58
CA THR A 63 -7.05 2.97 -5.39
C THR A 63 -5.90 2.13 -4.84
N ILE A 64 -6.04 0.79 -4.85
CA ILE A 64 -4.98 -0.14 -4.41
C ILE A 64 -3.73 0.02 -5.28
N TYR A 65 -3.84 -0.12 -6.61
CA TYR A 65 -2.68 0.03 -7.50
C TYR A 65 -2.03 1.41 -7.41
N ARG A 66 -2.82 2.50 -7.40
CA ARG A 66 -2.27 3.86 -7.26
C ARG A 66 -1.49 4.02 -5.96
N THR A 67 -1.97 3.42 -4.88
CA THR A 67 -1.26 3.45 -3.60
C THR A 67 0.03 2.63 -3.68
N LEU A 68 0.02 1.46 -4.32
CA LEU A 68 1.24 0.66 -4.52
C LEU A 68 2.32 1.43 -5.30
N TYR A 69 1.95 2.10 -6.40
CA TYR A 69 2.88 2.95 -7.14
C TYR A 69 3.45 4.09 -6.28
N MET A 70 2.61 4.77 -5.53
CA MET A 70 3.06 5.81 -4.60
C MET A 70 4.01 5.24 -3.53
N LEU A 71 3.77 4.03 -3.03
CA LEU A 71 4.68 3.40 -2.06
C LEU A 71 6.02 3.00 -2.70
N VAL A 72 6.06 2.72 -4.00
CA VAL A 72 7.31 2.56 -4.76
C VAL A 72 8.03 3.90 -4.87
N GLU A 73 7.33 4.98 -5.20
CA GLU A 73 7.92 6.33 -5.25
C GLU A 73 8.49 6.77 -3.90
N LEU A 74 7.85 6.37 -2.79
CA LEU A 74 8.33 6.61 -1.43
C LEU A 74 9.44 5.64 -0.98
N SER A 75 9.92 4.78 -1.88
CA SER A 75 10.94 3.76 -1.61
C SER A 75 10.57 2.80 -0.46
N MET A 76 9.28 2.62 -0.19
CA MET A 76 8.75 1.65 0.76
C MET A 76 8.58 0.27 0.13
N LEU A 77 8.34 0.24 -1.18
CA LEU A 77 8.25 -0.98 -1.97
C LEU A 77 9.25 -0.91 -3.13
N LEU A 78 9.77 -2.07 -3.50
CA LEU A 78 10.47 -2.30 -4.75
C LEU A 78 9.54 -3.09 -5.68
N GLN A 79 9.31 -2.58 -6.89
CA GLN A 79 8.59 -3.33 -7.91
C GLN A 79 9.56 -4.27 -8.62
N LEU A 80 9.37 -5.58 -8.46
CA LEU A 80 10.24 -6.62 -9.03
C LEU A 80 9.82 -7.02 -10.44
N ASP A 81 8.51 -7.06 -10.69
CA ASP A 81 7.92 -7.42 -11.98
C ASP A 81 6.73 -6.50 -12.29
N THR A 82 6.84 -5.79 -13.41
CA THR A 82 5.80 -4.86 -13.86
C THR A 82 4.62 -5.56 -14.52
N MET A 83 4.82 -6.72 -15.16
CA MET A 83 3.75 -7.46 -15.85
C MET A 83 2.87 -8.20 -14.85
N ASN A 84 3.48 -8.78 -13.82
CA ASN A 84 2.77 -9.54 -12.78
C ASN A 84 2.50 -8.72 -11.51
N PHE A 85 2.90 -7.44 -11.49
CA PHE A 85 2.71 -6.53 -10.35
C PHE A 85 3.25 -7.12 -9.04
N VAL A 86 4.49 -7.62 -9.09
CA VAL A 86 5.19 -8.18 -7.92
C VAL A 86 5.92 -7.08 -7.19
N TYR A 87 5.71 -6.99 -5.89
CA TYR A 87 6.32 -6.01 -5.01
C TYR A 87 7.05 -6.70 -3.86
N ARG A 88 8.16 -6.09 -3.44
CA ARG A 88 8.87 -6.44 -2.22
C ARG A 88 8.91 -5.25 -1.27
N LYS A 89 8.72 -5.48 0.02
CA LYS A 89 8.92 -4.46 1.06
C LYS A 89 10.39 -4.10 1.14
N ASN A 90 10.67 -2.80 1.20
CA ASN A 90 11.99 -2.32 1.52
C ASN A 90 12.16 -2.34 3.04
N VAL A 91 12.69 -3.44 3.55
CA VAL A 91 13.08 -3.65 4.94
C VAL A 91 14.61 -3.67 4.96
N ASP A 92 15.21 -2.54 5.32
CA ASP A 92 16.62 -2.50 5.74
C ASP A 92 16.81 -3.20 7.10
#